data_AF-A0A0D6AQI6-F1
#
_entry.id   AF-A0A0D6AQI6-F1
#
_cell.length_a   1.000
_cell.length_b   1.000
_cell.length_c   1.000
_cell.angle_alpha   90.00
_cell.angle_beta   90.00
_cell.angle_gamma   90.00
#
_symmetry.space_group_name_H-M   'P 1'
#
loop_
_entity.id
_entity.type
_entity.pdbx_description
1 polymer ?
#
loop_
_entity_poly.entity_id
_entity_poly.type
_entity_poly.pdbx_seq_one_letter_code
_entity_poly.pdbx_strand_id
1 'polypeptide(L)'
;MFESEDDAIRYSLLLEAQDFPTPSVEAIEQDEVEEFCLSAGYEWKFINEGMLEIPPEKNVPETDWNKDGSYAPPEFSESSEPSEAEMSAFELERIRRQLEGLL
;
A
#
# COMPACT_ATOMS: atom_id res chain seq x y z
N MET A 1 -8.85 4.79 -11.49
CA MET A 1 -9.09 3.55 -12.27
C MET A 1 -9.42 3.93 -13.70
N PHE A 2 -9.08 3.07 -14.67
CA PHE A 2 -9.35 3.31 -16.08
C PHE A 2 -10.22 2.19 -16.65
N GLU A 3 -11.19 2.54 -17.48
CA GLU A 3 -12.00 1.58 -18.25
C GLU A 3 -11.16 0.89 -19.34
N SER A 4 -10.17 1.59 -19.89
CA SER A 4 -9.29 1.11 -20.97
C SER A 4 -7.85 0.92 -20.50
N GLU A 5 -7.26 -0.23 -20.85
CA GLU A 5 -5.85 -0.54 -20.60
C GLU A 5 -4.92 0.46 -21.30
N ASP A 6 -5.23 0.82 -22.55
CA ASP A 6 -4.44 1.80 -23.32
C ASP A 6 -4.37 3.15 -22.60
N ASP A 7 -5.47 3.57 -21.97
CA ASP A 7 -5.51 4.82 -21.21
C ASP A 7 -4.70 4.75 -19.93
N ALA A 8 -4.70 3.61 -19.24
CA ALA A 8 -3.86 3.36 -18.09
C ALA A 8 -2.36 3.34 -18.47
N ILE A 9 -2.00 2.75 -19.60
CA ILE A 9 -0.62 2.75 -20.14
C ILE A 9 -0.19 4.19 -20.46
N ARG A 10 -1.07 5.00 -21.06
CA ARG A 10 -0.76 6.42 -21.30
C ARG A 10 -0.51 7.17 -20.00
N TYR A 11 -1.34 6.92 -18.98
CA TYR A 11 -1.17 7.55 -17.66
C TYR A 11 0.12 7.09 -16.97
N SER A 12 0.54 5.83 -17.12
CA SER A 12 1.78 5.33 -16.55
C SER A 12 3.01 6.05 -17.12
N LEU A 13 3.03 6.31 -18.43
CA LEU A 13 4.09 7.10 -19.08
C LEU A 13 4.15 8.54 -18.53
N LEU A 14 3.01 9.14 -18.19
CA LEU A 14 2.98 10.47 -17.57
C LEU A 14 3.55 10.45 -16.14
N LEU A 15 3.35 9.36 -15.38
CA LEU A 15 3.96 9.19 -14.06
C LEU A 15 5.48 9.02 -14.16
N GLU A 16 5.96 8.19 -15.09
CA GLU A 16 7.41 8.02 -15.32
C GLU A 16 8.10 9.36 -15.66
N ALA A 17 7.43 10.21 -16.45
CA ALA A 17 7.93 11.53 -16.78
C ALA A 17 8.06 12.48 -15.56
N GLN A 18 7.45 12.14 -14.43
CA GLN A 18 7.56 12.84 -13.16
C GLN A 18 8.53 12.15 -12.18
N ASP A 19 9.46 11.33 -12.70
CA ASP A 19 10.47 10.60 -11.93
C ASP A 19 9.90 9.52 -10.97
N PHE A 20 8.67 9.05 -11.19
CA PHE A 20 8.16 7.86 -10.50
C PHE A 20 8.77 6.57 -11.09
N PRO A 21 8.85 5.48 -10.31
CA PRO A 21 9.15 4.17 -10.85
C PRO A 21 8.15 3.76 -11.95
N THR A 22 8.60 2.96 -12.92
CA THR A 22 7.77 2.40 -13.99
C THR A 22 6.54 1.67 -13.41
N PRO A 23 5.32 2.20 -13.60
CA PRO A 23 4.11 1.54 -13.14
C PRO A 23 3.76 0.38 -14.07
N SER A 24 3.26 -0.73 -13.51
CA SER A 24 2.58 -1.78 -14.27
C SER A 24 1.07 -1.55 -14.25
N VAL A 25 0.42 -1.75 -15.39
CA VAL A 25 -1.04 -1.74 -15.49
C VAL A 25 -1.55 -3.12 -15.09
N GLU A 26 -2.55 -3.17 -14.21
CA GLU A 26 -3.20 -4.41 -13.82
C GLU A 26 -4.73 -4.28 -13.85
N ALA A 27 -5.37 -5.35 -14.31
CA ALA A 27 -6.83 -5.46 -14.32
C ALA A 27 -7.32 -5.91 -12.94
N ILE A 28 -8.21 -5.12 -12.36
CA ILE A 28 -8.87 -5.40 -11.08
C ILE A 28 -10.35 -5.06 -11.26
N GLU A 29 -11.23 -5.86 -10.67
CA GLU A 29 -12.67 -5.59 -10.69
C GLU A 29 -12.99 -4.26 -9.99
N GLN A 30 -13.93 -3.50 -10.55
CA GLN A 30 -14.21 -2.15 -10.05
C GLN A 30 -14.73 -2.16 -8.62
N ASP A 31 -15.68 -3.02 -8.31
CA ASP A 31 -16.30 -3.15 -6.99
C ASP A 31 -15.26 -3.49 -5.91
N GLU A 32 -14.27 -4.32 -6.21
CA GLU A 32 -13.16 -4.63 -5.31
C GLU A 32 -12.34 -3.37 -4.95
N VAL A 33 -12.00 -2.55 -5.94
CA VAL A 33 -11.25 -1.30 -5.71
C VAL A 33 -12.09 -0.29 -4.92
N GLU A 34 -13.37 -0.16 -5.24
CA GLU A 34 -14.28 0.76 -4.55
C GLU A 34 -14.48 0.37 -3.08
N GLU A 35 -14.70 -0.92 -2.80
CA GLU A 35 -14.81 -1.44 -1.44
C GLU A 35 -13.53 -1.18 -0.63
N PHE A 36 -12.37 -1.45 -1.22
CA PHE A 36 -11.08 -1.18 -0.60
C PHE A 36 -10.93 0.31 -0.26
N CYS A 37 -11.14 1.21 -1.23
CA CYS A 37 -11.00 2.64 -1.01
C CYS A 37 -11.97 3.15 0.07
N LEU A 38 -13.24 2.72 0.05
CA LEU A 38 -14.22 3.07 1.08
C LEU A 38 -13.76 2.62 2.47
N SER A 39 -13.30 1.38 2.60
CA SER A 39 -12.87 0.81 3.89
C SER A 39 -11.66 1.55 4.49
N ALA A 40 -10.78 2.10 3.64
CA ALA A 40 -9.60 2.85 4.03
C ALA A 40 -9.84 4.37 4.13
N GLY A 41 -11.03 4.87 3.78
CA GLY A 41 -11.35 6.30 3.76
C GLY A 41 -10.70 7.06 2.60
N TYR A 42 -10.35 6.37 1.52
CA TYR A 42 -9.82 6.97 0.29
C TYR A 42 -10.92 7.31 -0.71
N GLU A 43 -10.69 8.37 -1.47
CA GLU A 43 -11.49 8.68 -2.66
C GLU A 43 -10.96 7.91 -3.87
N TRP A 44 -11.86 7.58 -4.80
CA TRP A 44 -11.50 6.98 -6.09
C TRP A 44 -12.14 7.75 -7.24
N LYS A 45 -11.57 7.57 -8.43
CA LYS A 45 -12.07 8.15 -9.68
C LYS A 45 -12.06 7.10 -10.78
N PHE A 46 -13.18 6.99 -11.48
CA PHE A 46 -13.32 6.16 -12.68
C PHE A 46 -13.12 7.02 -13.93
N ILE A 47 -12.22 6.59 -14.81
CA ILE A 47 -11.90 7.26 -16.07
C ILE A 47 -12.46 6.43 -17.21
N ASN A 48 -13.47 6.97 -17.90
CA ASN A 48 -14.05 6.32 -19.09
C ASN A 48 -13.04 6.31 -20.25
N GLU A 49 -13.21 5.35 -21.16
CA GLU A 49 -12.37 5.20 -22.34
C GLU A 49 -12.23 6.51 -23.15
N GLY A 50 -11.01 6.80 -23.58
CA GLY A 50 -10.66 7.95 -24.41
C GLY A 50 -10.53 9.26 -23.64
N MET A 51 -10.84 9.28 -22.34
CA MET A 51 -10.62 10.46 -21.50
C MET A 51 -9.13 10.63 -21.18
N LEU A 52 -8.67 11.88 -21.17
CA LEU A 52 -7.31 12.22 -20.78
C LEU A 52 -7.27 12.63 -19.31
N GLU A 53 -6.69 11.76 -18.48
CA GLU A 53 -6.33 12.08 -17.11
C GLU A 53 -4.86 12.50 -17.03
N ILE A 54 -4.56 13.55 -16.27
CA ILE A 54 -3.20 14.07 -16.08
C ILE A 54 -2.82 13.88 -14.62
N PRO A 55 -1.66 13.27 -14.30
CA PRO A 55 -1.26 13.12 -12.91
C PRO A 55 -1.00 14.47 -12.22
N PRO A 56 -1.16 14.55 -10.89
CA PRO A 56 -0.84 15.76 -10.15
C PRO A 56 0.58 16.25 -10.39
N GLU A 57 0.80 17.56 -10.48
CA GLU A 57 2.14 18.12 -10.75
C GLU A 57 3.05 18.19 -9.52
N LYS A 58 2.50 17.97 -8.32
CA LYS A 58 3.22 18.17 -7.05
C LYS A 58 3.01 16.98 -6.12
N ASN A 59 4.11 16.47 -5.62
CA ASN A 59 4.13 15.49 -4.54
C ASN A 59 3.80 16.15 -3.20
N VAL A 60 3.30 15.36 -2.26
CA VAL A 60 3.21 15.77 -0.86
C VAL A 60 4.63 15.94 -0.28
N PRO A 61 4.87 16.95 0.57
CA PRO A 61 6.20 17.23 1.10
C PRO A 61 6.68 16.16 2.09
N GLU A 62 5.74 15.53 2.81
CA GLU A 62 5.99 14.44 3.75
C GLU A 62 4.98 13.33 3.44
N THR A 63 5.48 12.09 3.44
CA THR A 63 4.66 10.90 3.26
C THR A 63 4.59 10.14 4.57
N ASP A 64 3.43 9.58 4.89
CA ASP A 64 3.25 8.78 6.12
C ASP A 64 4.05 7.47 6.11
N TRP A 65 4.53 7.04 4.94
CA TRP A 65 5.39 5.85 4.79
C TRP A 65 6.86 6.20 5.03
N ASN A 66 7.51 5.46 5.93
CA ASN A 66 8.93 5.58 6.24
C ASN A 66 9.75 4.54 5.45
N LYS A 67 10.77 4.99 4.71
CA LYS A 67 11.73 4.12 4.00
C LYS A 67 12.50 3.16 4.92
N ASP A 68 12.63 3.52 6.19
CA ASP A 68 13.35 2.75 7.21
C ASP A 68 12.45 1.81 8.04
N GLY A 69 11.18 1.64 7.64
CA GLY A 69 10.29 0.60 8.17
C GLY A 69 9.56 0.92 9.48
N SER A 70 9.64 2.14 10.01
CA SER A 70 8.75 2.53 11.12
C SER A 70 7.40 2.98 10.60
N TYR A 71 6.50 2.03 10.35
CA TYR A 71 5.08 2.31 10.26
C TYR A 71 4.61 2.71 11.67
N ALA A 72 4.27 3.99 11.87
CA ALA A 72 3.48 4.36 13.04
C ALA A 72 2.05 3.92 12.73
N PRO A 73 1.49 2.92 13.43
CA PRO A 73 0.13 2.53 13.18
C PRO A 73 -0.78 3.74 13.41
N PRO A 74 -1.82 3.94 12.58
CA PRO A 74 -2.88 4.88 12.92
C PRO A 74 -3.35 4.53 14.33
N GLU A 75 -3.53 5.53 15.19
CA GLU A 75 -3.99 5.35 16.58
C GLU A 75 -5.42 4.79 16.58
N PHE A 76 -5.55 3.48 16.34
CA PHE A 76 -6.77 2.74 16.55
C PHE A 76 -6.92 2.54 18.05
N SER A 77 -7.99 3.14 18.57
CA SER A 77 -8.38 3.15 19.97
C SER A 77 -8.37 1.75 20.60
N GLU A 78 -7.70 1.67 21.75
CA GLU A 78 -7.72 0.66 22.82
C GLU A 78 -8.77 -0.47 22.69
N SER A 79 -8.38 -1.60 22.10
CA SER A 79 -8.89 -2.91 22.53
C SER A 79 -7.86 -4.00 22.27
N SER A 80 -7.49 -4.67 23.34
CA SER A 80 -6.29 -5.48 23.51
C SER A 80 -6.39 -6.86 22.86
N GLU A 81 -5.52 -7.15 21.89
CA GLU A 81 -5.01 -8.49 21.60
C GLU A 81 -3.49 -8.41 21.43
N PRO A 82 -2.71 -9.40 21.91
CA PRO A 82 -1.27 -9.38 21.73
C PRO A 82 -0.93 -9.40 20.24
N SER A 83 -0.11 -8.45 19.82
CA SER A 83 0.26 -8.28 18.41
C SER A 83 1.05 -9.49 17.89
N GLU A 84 0.97 -9.76 16.59
CA GLU A 84 1.78 -10.83 15.96
C GLU A 84 3.29 -10.67 16.23
N ALA A 85 3.75 -9.42 16.38
CA ALA A 85 5.13 -9.10 16.76
C ALA A 85 5.48 -9.61 18.18
N GLU A 86 4.57 -9.49 19.13
CA GLU A 86 4.76 -10.00 20.50
C GLU A 86 4.71 -11.54 20.54
N MET A 87 3.86 -12.18 19.73
CA MET A 87 3.83 -13.63 19.58
C MET A 87 5.13 -14.18 18.96
N SER A 88 5.66 -13.50 17.94
CA SER A 88 6.93 -13.85 17.30
C SER A 88 8.13 -13.75 18.25
N ALA A 89 8.17 -12.72 19.11
CA ALA A 89 9.22 -12.56 20.11
C ALA A 89 9.26 -13.73 21.12
N PHE A 90 8.09 -14.22 21.53
CA PHE A 90 8.00 -15.36 22.45
C PHE A 90 8.48 -16.68 21.80
N GLU A 91 8.19 -16.88 20.51
CA GLU A 91 8.68 -18.06 19.77
C GLU A 91 10.20 -18.06 19.61
N LEU A 92 10.79 -16.91 19.32
CA LEU A 92 12.25 -16.75 19.21
C LEU A 92 12.97 -17.07 20.53
N GLU A 93 12.40 -16.64 21.66
CA GLU A 93 12.95 -16.91 22.99
C GLU A 93 12.86 -18.40 23.37
N ARG A 94 11.77 -19.07 22.98
CA ARG A 94 11.61 -20.52 23.13
C ARG A 94 12.67 -21.30 22.34
N ILE A 95 12.92 -20.91 21.09
CA ILE A 95 13.92 -21.55 20.23
C ILE A 95 15.32 -21.40 20.83
N ARG A 96 15.67 -20.20 21.31
CA ARG A 96 16.97 -19.93 21.96
C ARG A 96 17.20 -20.85 23.16
N ARG A 97 16.22 -20.99 24.05
CA ARG A 97 16.33 -21.83 25.26
C ARG A 97 16.49 -23.32 24.94
N GLN A 98 15.91 -23.81 23.84
CA GLN A 98 16.13 -25.19 23.40
C GLN A 98 17.57 -25.44 22.92
N LEU A 99 18.21 -24.43 22.32
CA LEU A 99 19.57 -24.54 21.81
C LEU A 99 20.63 -24.42 22.93
N GLU A 100 20.34 -23.68 24.00
CA GLU A 100 21.21 -23.56 25.17
C GLU A 100 21.34 -24.88 25.98
N GLY A 101 20.42 -25.84 25.81
CA GLY A 101 20.45 -27.14 26.48
C GLY A 101 21.24 -28.24 25.76
N LEU A 102 21.92 -27.92 24.64
CA LEU A 102 22.61 -28.89 23.78
C LEU A 102 24.15 -28.83 23.86
N LEU A 103 24.70 -28.12 24.85
CA LEU A 103 26.14 -27.97 25.12
C LEU A 103 26.54 -28.52 26.49
#